data_AF-X1JD23-F1
#
_entry.id   AF-X1JD23-F1
#
_cell.length_a   1.000
_cell.length_b   1.000
_cell.length_c   1.000
_cell.angle_alpha   90.00
_cell.angle_beta   90.00
_cell.angle_gamma   90.00
#
_symmetry.space_group_name_H-M   'P 1'
#
loop_
_entity.id
_entity.type
_entity.pdbx_description
1 polymer ?
#
loop_
_entity_poly.entity_id
_entity_poly.type
_entity_poly.pdbx_seq_one_letter_code
_entity_poly.pdbx_strand_id
1 'polypeptide(L)'
;TEFINCFREVLKARSSAYPVGGCISIPKAYVSAIEKFGGRLMLKSRVVKILVEDQKAVGVKLDDGSEFRAPVIISNGDIKQTVFDLAGEEHFPRDYVEKIAGLTYAYHALGLKVALDEKVTDDQLMMYMPYDYESSIRIEMEKMQGKLPEWVAGMITSPTNYDPSLAPEGRQLIFFGTGCPPKQDWKAWEEIILRSFYKVYPQARGKVLWHRLDTPDLVNTYAGEEGNIIG
;
A
#
# COMPACT_ATOMS: atom_id res chain seq x y z
N THR A 1 -11.04 -13.15 -2.17
CA THR A 1 -10.71 -11.79 -2.66
C THR A 1 -9.81 -11.89 -3.87
N GLU A 2 -9.92 -10.95 -4.80
CA GLU A 2 -9.19 -10.98 -6.08
C GLU A 2 -7.67 -11.03 -5.91
N PHE A 3 -7.15 -10.40 -4.85
CA PHE A 3 -5.75 -10.53 -4.45
C PHE A 3 -5.27 -11.99 -4.34
N ILE A 4 -6.06 -12.87 -3.70
CA ILE A 4 -5.72 -14.28 -3.54
C ILE A 4 -5.69 -14.99 -4.90
N ASN A 5 -6.61 -14.63 -5.80
CA ASN A 5 -6.63 -15.17 -7.16
C ASN A 5 -5.36 -14.75 -7.92
N CYS A 6 -5.04 -13.45 -7.94
CA CYS A 6 -3.83 -12.93 -8.59
C CYS A 6 -2.57 -13.57 -8.01
N PHE A 7 -2.45 -13.62 -6.68
CA PHE A 7 -1.27 -14.20 -6.02
C PHE A 7 -1.11 -15.69 -6.35
N ARG A 8 -2.21 -16.44 -6.36
CA ARG A 8 -2.20 -17.85 -6.75
C ARG A 8 -1.74 -18.03 -8.20
N GLU A 9 -2.20 -17.19 -9.12
CA GLU A 9 -1.79 -17.27 -10.52
C GLU A 9 -0.31 -16.89 -10.71
N VAL A 10 0.19 -15.86 -10.02
CA VAL A 10 1.63 -15.52 -10.01
C VAL A 10 2.48 -16.69 -9.51
N LEU A 11 2.08 -17.33 -8.41
CA LEU A 11 2.77 -18.50 -7.86
C LEU A 11 2.75 -19.69 -8.82
N LYS A 12 1.60 -19.96 -9.45
CA LYS A 12 1.46 -21.04 -10.44
C LYS A 12 2.31 -20.79 -11.68
N ALA A 13 2.27 -19.57 -12.21
CA ALA A 13 3.01 -19.19 -13.40
C ALA A 13 4.52 -19.01 -13.14
N ARG A 14 4.94 -18.94 -11.87
CA ARG A 14 6.31 -18.63 -11.45
C ARG A 14 6.86 -17.37 -12.14
N SER A 15 5.98 -16.42 -12.40
CA SER A 15 6.24 -15.27 -13.28
C SER A 15 6.32 -13.97 -12.47
N SER A 16 7.10 -13.98 -11.39
CA SER A 16 7.42 -12.77 -10.64
C SER A 16 8.56 -12.01 -11.33
N ALA A 17 8.39 -10.69 -11.49
CA ALA A 17 9.43 -9.82 -12.03
C ALA A 17 9.49 -8.53 -11.21
N TYR A 18 10.64 -7.85 -11.27
CA TYR A 18 10.85 -6.56 -10.64
C TYR A 18 10.99 -5.47 -11.73
N PRO A 19 10.22 -4.38 -11.67
CA PRO A 19 10.35 -3.31 -12.65
C PRO A 19 11.66 -2.53 -12.43
N VAL A 20 12.46 -2.38 -13.48
CA VAL A 20 13.63 -1.49 -13.46
C VAL A 20 13.17 -0.05 -13.14
N GLY A 21 13.87 0.63 -12.24
CA GLY A 21 13.50 1.91 -11.64
C GLY A 21 12.51 1.79 -10.46
N GLY A 22 12.18 0.57 -10.05
CA GLY A 22 11.28 0.27 -8.93
C GLY A 22 9.80 0.42 -9.27
N CYS A 23 8.93 0.24 -8.28
CA CYS A 23 7.47 0.18 -8.47
C CYS A 23 6.89 1.44 -9.13
N ILE A 24 7.54 2.61 -8.99
CA ILE A 24 7.12 3.88 -9.60
C ILE A 24 7.21 3.86 -11.13
N SER A 25 8.01 2.96 -11.72
CA SER A 25 8.13 2.85 -13.19
C SER A 25 6.82 2.41 -13.85
N ILE A 26 6.00 1.61 -13.16
CA ILE A 26 4.71 1.14 -13.68
C ILE A 26 3.72 2.30 -13.89
N PRO A 27 3.36 3.11 -12.86
CA PRO A 27 2.46 4.24 -13.05
C PRO A 27 3.05 5.29 -14.00
N LYS A 28 4.38 5.51 -14.01
CA LYS A 28 5.03 6.39 -15.00
C LYS A 28 4.81 5.91 -16.44
N ALA A 29 4.89 4.60 -16.68
CA ALA A 29 4.63 4.03 -18.00
C ALA A 29 3.16 4.23 -18.42
N TYR A 30 2.20 4.07 -17.49
CA TYR A 30 0.79 4.35 -17.77
C TYR A 30 0.54 5.82 -18.09
N VAL A 31 1.10 6.74 -17.31
CA VAL A 31 0.99 8.19 -17.58
C VAL A 31 1.58 8.54 -18.95
N SER A 32 2.77 8.02 -19.27
CA SER A 32 3.40 8.24 -20.57
C SER A 32 2.53 7.73 -21.73
N ALA A 33 1.88 6.57 -21.57
CA ALA A 33 0.94 6.05 -22.56
C ALA A 33 -0.30 6.95 -22.69
N ILE A 34 -0.90 7.38 -21.58
CA ILE A 34 -2.06 8.28 -21.57
C ILE A 34 -1.74 9.57 -22.33
N GLU A 35 -0.62 10.21 -22.02
CA GLU A 35 -0.19 11.45 -22.67
C GLU A 35 0.10 11.26 -24.16
N LYS A 36 0.76 10.14 -24.53
CA LYS A 36 1.03 9.79 -25.93
C LYS A 36 -0.24 9.70 -26.77
N PHE A 37 -1.35 9.27 -26.20
CA PHE A 37 -2.65 9.19 -26.87
C PHE A 37 -3.53 10.42 -26.66
N GLY A 38 -2.95 11.54 -26.20
CA GLY A 38 -3.65 12.83 -26.06
C GLY A 38 -4.45 12.99 -24.77
N GLY A 39 -4.34 12.05 -23.85
CA GLY A 39 -4.88 12.17 -22.50
C GLY A 39 -4.10 13.20 -21.66
N ARG A 40 -4.67 13.58 -20.52
CA ARG A 40 -4.07 14.56 -19.60
C ARG A 40 -4.07 14.03 -18.18
N LEU A 41 -2.97 14.25 -17.47
CA LEU A 41 -2.88 14.02 -16.03
C LEU A 41 -3.02 15.34 -15.29
N MET A 42 -3.96 15.42 -14.36
CA MET A 42 -4.15 16.57 -13.48
C MET A 42 -3.85 16.15 -12.04
N LEU A 43 -2.72 16.65 -11.52
CA LEU A 43 -2.33 16.45 -10.13
C LEU A 43 -2.83 17.60 -9.27
N LYS A 44 -3.01 17.35 -7.96
CA LYS A 44 -3.56 18.33 -7.02
C LYS A 44 -4.94 18.85 -7.44
N SER A 45 -5.74 18.00 -8.09
CA SER A 45 -7.07 18.29 -8.58
C SER A 45 -8.06 17.38 -7.88
N ARG A 46 -8.38 17.70 -6.63
CA ARG A 46 -9.23 16.85 -5.78
C ARG A 46 -10.67 16.91 -6.29
N VAL A 47 -11.20 15.77 -6.72
CA VAL A 47 -12.63 15.63 -7.04
C VAL A 47 -13.43 15.63 -5.73
N VAL A 48 -14.46 16.47 -5.66
CA VAL A 48 -15.36 16.58 -4.51
C VAL A 48 -16.78 16.14 -4.81
N LYS A 49 -17.15 15.99 -6.09
CA LYS A 49 -18.46 15.47 -6.49
C LYS A 49 -18.41 14.84 -7.88
N ILE A 50 -19.13 13.74 -8.08
CA ILE A 50 -19.52 13.22 -9.39
C ILE A 50 -20.86 13.85 -9.75
N LEU A 51 -20.95 14.47 -10.92
CA LEU A 51 -22.15 15.11 -11.40
C LEU A 51 -23.06 14.04 -12.01
N VAL A 52 -24.29 13.92 -11.50
CA VAL A 52 -25.29 12.96 -11.96
C VAL A 52 -26.53 13.69 -12.46
N GLU A 53 -26.93 13.40 -13.69
CA GLU A 53 -28.12 13.95 -14.35
C GLU A 53 -28.89 12.79 -14.98
N ASP A 54 -30.21 12.75 -14.79
CA ASP A 54 -31.09 11.68 -15.32
C ASP A 54 -30.55 10.25 -15.06
N GLN A 55 -30.13 10.00 -13.82
CA GLN A 55 -29.53 8.72 -13.38
C GLN A 55 -28.23 8.32 -14.12
N LYS A 56 -27.52 9.29 -14.70
CA LYS A 56 -26.26 9.08 -15.41
C LYS A 56 -25.16 9.99 -14.87
N ALA A 57 -23.98 9.43 -14.61
CA ALA A 57 -22.79 10.21 -14.34
C ALA A 57 -22.34 10.96 -15.60
N VAL A 58 -22.23 12.29 -15.51
CA VAL A 58 -21.98 13.19 -16.65
C VAL A 58 -20.76 14.09 -16.46
N GLY A 59 -20.10 14.01 -15.32
CA GLY A 59 -18.92 14.80 -15.04
C GLY A 59 -18.41 14.68 -13.62
N VAL A 60 -17.43 15.52 -13.30
CA VAL A 60 -16.87 15.68 -11.96
C VAL A 60 -16.71 17.16 -11.63
N LYS A 61 -16.81 17.49 -10.35
CA LYS A 61 -16.51 18.81 -9.79
C LYS A 61 -15.28 18.71 -8.89
N LEU A 62 -14.39 19.68 -9.03
CA LEU A 62 -13.19 19.82 -8.20
C LEU A 62 -13.45 20.71 -6.97
N ASP A 63 -12.54 20.65 -6.00
CA ASP A 63 -12.56 21.46 -4.78
C ASP A 63 -12.43 22.97 -5.04
N ASP A 64 -11.74 23.36 -6.11
CA ASP A 64 -11.67 24.75 -6.59
C ASP A 64 -12.97 25.25 -7.27
N GLY A 65 -13.96 24.37 -7.43
CA GLY A 65 -15.25 24.66 -8.05
C GLY A 65 -15.32 24.37 -9.56
N SER A 66 -14.20 24.04 -10.22
CA SER A 66 -14.16 23.69 -11.64
C SER A 66 -14.96 22.43 -11.93
N GLU A 67 -15.59 22.37 -13.10
CA GLU A 67 -16.36 21.21 -13.56
C GLU A 67 -15.81 20.66 -14.88
N PHE A 68 -15.73 19.33 -14.96
CA PHE A 68 -15.33 18.61 -16.17
C PHE A 68 -16.46 17.65 -16.56
N ARG A 69 -16.97 17.79 -17.79
CA ARG A 69 -18.03 16.93 -18.32
C ARG A 69 -17.43 15.81 -19.18
N ALA A 70 -17.94 14.59 -18.99
CA ALA A 70 -17.55 13.43 -19.76
C ALA A 70 -18.70 12.41 -19.84
N PRO A 71 -18.81 11.65 -20.94
CA PRO A 71 -19.88 10.66 -21.11
C PRO A 71 -19.68 9.40 -20.25
N VAL A 72 -18.45 9.19 -19.76
CA VAL A 72 -18.04 8.05 -18.94
C VAL A 72 -17.14 8.57 -17.82
N ILE A 73 -17.46 8.17 -16.59
CA ILE A 73 -16.69 8.47 -15.38
C ILE A 73 -16.21 7.15 -14.80
N ILE A 74 -14.90 7.02 -14.59
CA ILE A 74 -14.29 5.85 -13.95
C ILE A 74 -13.73 6.32 -12.62
N SER A 75 -14.32 5.86 -11.52
CA SER A 75 -13.76 6.07 -10.18
C SER A 75 -12.77 4.95 -9.88
N ASN A 76 -11.51 5.32 -9.68
CA ASN A 76 -10.47 4.46 -9.09
C ASN A 76 -10.15 4.89 -7.66
N GLY A 77 -11.13 5.50 -6.97
CA GLY A 77 -11.07 5.78 -5.54
C GLY A 77 -11.79 4.71 -4.74
N ASP A 78 -11.73 4.85 -3.41
CA ASP A 78 -12.45 3.97 -2.49
C ASP A 78 -13.95 3.89 -2.83
N ILE A 79 -14.52 2.69 -2.70
CA ILE A 79 -15.91 2.47 -3.08
C ILE A 79 -16.89 3.13 -2.12
N LYS A 80 -16.58 3.19 -0.82
CA LYS A 80 -17.42 3.89 0.15
C LYS A 80 -17.39 5.38 -0.13
N GLN A 81 -16.21 5.97 -0.31
CA GLN A 81 -16.05 7.38 -0.67
C GLN A 81 -16.75 7.69 -2.00
N THR A 82 -16.62 6.83 -3.00
CA THR A 82 -17.28 7.01 -4.29
C THR A 82 -18.81 7.04 -4.13
N VAL A 83 -19.39 6.12 -3.37
CA VAL A 83 -20.84 6.03 -3.18
C VAL A 83 -21.37 7.15 -2.28
N PHE A 84 -20.80 7.33 -1.09
CA PHE A 84 -21.35 8.21 -0.06
C PHE A 84 -20.93 9.67 -0.22
N ASP A 85 -19.68 9.94 -0.60
CA ASP A 85 -19.14 11.31 -0.61
C ASP A 85 -19.15 11.94 -2.01
N LEU A 86 -18.87 11.16 -3.06
CA LEU A 86 -18.70 11.71 -4.41
C LEU A 86 -19.97 11.62 -5.25
N ALA A 87 -20.57 10.44 -5.37
CA ALA A 87 -21.73 10.21 -6.24
C ALA A 87 -23.05 10.54 -5.53
N GLY A 88 -23.19 10.20 -4.24
CA GLY A 88 -24.44 10.29 -3.49
C GLY A 88 -25.17 8.94 -3.49
N GLU A 89 -25.51 8.45 -2.30
CA GLU A 89 -26.15 7.14 -2.11
C GLU A 89 -27.56 7.07 -2.73
N GLU A 90 -28.23 8.22 -2.88
CA GLU A 90 -29.56 8.34 -3.49
C GLU A 90 -29.62 7.89 -4.94
N HIS A 91 -28.47 7.83 -5.61
CA HIS A 91 -28.34 7.40 -7.00
C HIS A 91 -28.14 5.88 -7.15
N PHE A 92 -28.11 5.12 -6.05
CA PHE A 92 -27.89 3.68 -6.06
C PHE A 92 -29.08 2.91 -5.48
N PRO A 93 -29.27 1.64 -5.90
CA PRO A 93 -30.20 0.73 -5.24
C PRO A 93 -29.89 0.59 -3.75
N ARG A 94 -30.93 0.57 -2.92
CA ARG A 94 -30.79 0.53 -1.45
C ARG A 94 -29.98 -0.67 -0.96
N ASP A 95 -30.20 -1.85 -1.53
CA ASP A 95 -29.47 -3.08 -1.21
C ASP A 95 -27.96 -2.97 -1.52
N TYR A 96 -27.61 -2.26 -2.59
CA TYR A 96 -26.22 -1.95 -2.91
C TYR A 96 -25.60 -1.01 -1.87
N VAL A 97 -26.30 0.06 -1.49
CA VAL A 97 -25.85 1.00 -0.46
C VAL A 97 -25.63 0.29 0.86
N GLU A 98 -26.58 -0.55 1.30
CA GLU A 98 -26.46 -1.34 2.53
C GLU A 98 -25.28 -2.31 2.48
N LYS A 99 -25.04 -2.95 1.32
CA LYS A 99 -23.87 -3.81 1.12
C LYS A 99 -22.56 -3.02 1.26
N ILE A 100 -22.44 -1.85 0.62
CA ILE A 100 -21.23 -1.02 0.67
C ILE A 100 -21.00 -0.48 2.08
N ALA A 101 -22.07 -0.06 2.77
CA ALA A 101 -21.99 0.36 4.18
C ALA A 101 -21.42 -0.73 5.08
N GLY A 102 -21.85 -1.99 4.86
CA GLY A 102 -21.41 -3.16 5.62
C GLY A 102 -20.00 -3.68 5.31
N LEU A 103 -19.32 -3.15 4.28
CA LEU A 103 -17.93 -3.51 4.01
C LEU A 103 -17.03 -3.09 5.18
N THR A 104 -16.00 -3.87 5.46
CA THR A 104 -14.97 -3.56 6.46
C THR A 104 -13.62 -3.61 5.78
N TYR A 105 -12.80 -2.61 6.03
CA TYR A 105 -11.46 -2.60 5.46
C TYR A 105 -10.60 -3.75 6.00
N ALA A 106 -9.62 -4.18 5.21
CA ALA A 106 -8.71 -5.23 5.59
C ALA A 106 -7.69 -4.80 6.67
N TYR A 107 -6.76 -5.70 6.98
CA TYR A 107 -5.64 -5.43 7.87
C TYR A 107 -4.68 -4.41 7.26
N HIS A 108 -4.16 -3.48 8.06
CA HIS A 108 -3.16 -2.51 7.62
C HIS A 108 -1.78 -3.15 7.48
N ALA A 109 -0.85 -2.44 6.82
CA ALA A 109 0.56 -2.80 6.86
C ALA A 109 1.45 -1.63 7.24
N LEU A 110 2.59 -1.99 7.81
CA LEU A 110 3.67 -1.12 8.22
C LEU A 110 4.90 -1.46 7.37
N GLY A 111 5.61 -0.45 6.89
CA GLY A 111 6.80 -0.63 6.06
C GLY A 111 8.03 0.05 6.65
N LEU A 112 9.04 -0.72 7.05
CA LEU A 112 10.34 -0.18 7.44
C LEU A 112 11.27 -0.16 6.22
N LYS A 113 11.78 1.02 5.85
CA LYS A 113 12.86 1.20 4.87
C LYS A 113 14.17 1.41 5.60
N VAL A 114 15.21 0.68 5.23
CA VAL A 114 16.55 0.79 5.82
C VAL A 114 17.56 0.98 4.70
N ALA A 115 18.25 2.13 4.71
CA ALA A 115 19.39 2.36 3.84
C ALA A 115 20.69 2.02 4.57
N LEU A 116 21.54 1.26 3.89
CA LEU A 116 22.78 0.72 4.42
C LEU A 116 23.96 1.24 3.59
N ASP A 117 25.05 1.57 4.25
CA ASP A 117 26.28 2.05 3.59
C ASP A 117 27.04 0.94 2.86
N GLU A 118 26.72 -0.31 3.17
CA GLU A 118 27.26 -1.50 2.50
C GLU A 118 26.18 -2.57 2.33
N LYS A 119 26.44 -3.52 1.44
CA LYS A 119 25.58 -4.68 1.22
C LYS A 119 25.68 -5.68 2.38
N VAL A 120 24.52 -6.07 2.91
CA VAL A 120 24.41 -7.02 4.05
C VAL A 120 23.77 -8.35 3.67
N THR A 121 23.11 -8.45 2.51
CA THR A 121 22.50 -9.70 2.02
C THR A 121 22.47 -9.76 0.48
N ASP A 122 22.56 -10.96 -0.08
CA ASP A 122 22.28 -11.25 -1.50
C ASP A 122 20.80 -11.59 -1.75
N ASP A 123 20.01 -11.80 -0.71
CA ASP A 123 18.60 -12.18 -0.82
C ASP A 123 17.78 -11.05 -1.44
N GLN A 124 16.98 -11.41 -2.44
CA GLN A 124 16.08 -10.50 -3.12
C GLN A 124 14.73 -10.35 -2.39
N LEU A 125 14.20 -11.47 -1.89
CA LEU A 125 12.95 -11.56 -1.14
C LEU A 125 13.07 -12.67 -0.10
N MET A 126 12.64 -12.38 1.12
CA MET A 126 12.60 -13.33 2.24
C MET A 126 11.26 -13.19 2.98
N MET A 127 10.67 -14.33 3.34
CA MET A 127 9.56 -14.37 4.29
C MET A 127 10.11 -14.66 5.68
N TYR A 128 10.04 -13.69 6.59
CA TYR A 128 10.43 -13.88 7.97
C TYR A 128 9.21 -14.27 8.81
N MET A 129 9.25 -15.49 9.35
CA MET A 129 8.21 -16.03 10.23
C MET A 129 8.86 -16.46 11.54
N PRO A 130 8.42 -15.95 12.70
CA PRO A 130 8.89 -16.46 13.99
C PRO A 130 8.48 -17.93 14.16
N TYR A 131 9.37 -18.73 14.77
CA TYR A 131 9.23 -20.18 14.93
C TYR A 131 8.10 -20.52 15.92
N ASP A 132 6.85 -20.58 15.44
CA ASP A 132 5.72 -21.40 15.95
C ASP A 132 4.40 -20.90 15.31
N TYR A 133 3.69 -21.77 14.59
CA TYR A 133 2.44 -21.44 13.92
C TYR A 133 1.31 -21.12 14.92
N GLU A 134 1.21 -21.84 16.05
CA GLU A 134 0.23 -21.53 17.09
C GLU A 134 0.53 -20.17 17.74
N SER A 135 1.81 -19.85 17.90
CA SER A 135 2.22 -18.51 18.33
C SER A 135 1.84 -17.43 17.33
N SER A 136 1.89 -17.70 16.02
CA SER A 136 1.60 -16.68 15.01
C SER A 136 0.14 -16.22 15.05
N ILE A 137 -0.82 -17.15 15.15
CA ILE A 137 -2.24 -16.82 15.28
C ILE A 137 -2.50 -16.07 16.59
N ARG A 138 -1.88 -16.53 17.69
CA ARG A 138 -1.98 -15.86 19.00
C ARG A 138 -1.44 -14.43 18.92
N ILE A 139 -0.26 -14.23 18.33
CA ILE A 139 0.37 -12.92 18.17
C ILE A 139 -0.54 -11.99 17.34
N GLU A 140 -1.15 -12.49 16.25
CA GLU A 140 -2.10 -11.70 15.46
C GLU A 140 -3.36 -11.33 16.26
N MET A 141 -3.92 -12.26 17.03
CA MET A 141 -5.06 -11.97 17.92
C MET A 141 -4.70 -10.95 19.02
N GLU A 142 -3.50 -11.06 19.60
CA GLU A 142 -3.02 -10.15 20.63
C GLU A 142 -2.76 -8.75 20.07
N LYS A 143 -2.18 -8.64 18.85
CA LYS A 143 -2.07 -7.38 18.11
C LYS A 143 -3.44 -6.73 17.93
N MET A 144 -4.46 -7.50 17.52
CA MET A 144 -5.83 -7.01 17.37
C MET A 144 -6.45 -6.50 18.68
N GLN A 145 -5.95 -6.95 19.83
CA GLN A 145 -6.33 -6.46 21.16
C GLN A 145 -5.47 -5.27 21.63
N GLY A 146 -4.59 -4.75 20.78
CA GLY A 146 -3.68 -3.64 21.09
C GLY A 146 -2.44 -4.04 21.87
N LYS A 147 -2.16 -5.34 22.04
CA LYS A 147 -0.90 -5.78 22.65
C LYS A 147 0.24 -5.70 21.65
N LEU A 148 1.35 -5.15 22.10
CA LEU A 148 2.56 -5.05 21.30
C LEU A 148 3.29 -6.40 21.26
N PRO A 149 3.62 -6.91 20.06
CA PRO A 149 4.36 -8.16 19.95
C PRO A 149 5.84 -7.99 20.28
N GLU A 150 6.50 -9.06 20.72
CA GLU A 150 7.95 -9.05 20.91
C GLU A 150 8.72 -8.99 19.58
N TRP A 151 8.17 -9.62 18.53
CA TRP A 151 8.74 -9.68 17.18
C TRP A 151 7.64 -9.58 16.14
N VAL A 152 7.96 -9.07 14.95
CA VAL A 152 7.03 -9.07 13.82
C VAL A 152 7.45 -10.08 12.76
N ALA A 153 6.46 -10.78 12.21
CA ALA A 153 6.61 -11.55 10.98
C ALA A 153 6.44 -10.62 9.78
N GLY A 154 6.93 -10.99 8.61
CA GLY A 154 6.63 -10.23 7.41
C GLY A 154 7.54 -10.53 6.24
N MET A 155 7.34 -9.74 5.19
CA MET A 155 8.08 -9.85 3.94
C MET A 155 9.22 -8.84 3.95
N ILE A 156 10.44 -9.33 3.74
CA ILE A 156 11.62 -8.52 3.56
C ILE A 156 12.04 -8.58 2.10
N THR A 157 12.30 -7.44 1.51
CA THR A 157 12.77 -7.32 0.12
C THR A 157 13.99 -6.43 0.06
N SER A 158 14.90 -6.75 -0.85
CA SER A 158 16.09 -5.95 -1.14
C SER A 158 15.98 -5.39 -2.56
N PRO A 159 15.26 -4.27 -2.78
CA PRO A 159 15.08 -3.66 -4.11
C PRO A 159 16.38 -3.53 -4.92
N THR A 160 17.47 -3.15 -4.27
CA THR A 160 18.78 -2.96 -4.92
C THR A 160 19.44 -4.25 -5.39
N ASN A 161 18.97 -5.42 -4.93
CA ASN A 161 19.40 -6.73 -5.44
C ASN A 161 18.63 -7.13 -6.72
N TYR A 162 17.53 -6.45 -7.03
CA TYR A 162 16.86 -6.54 -8.33
C TYR A 162 17.36 -5.48 -9.31
N ASP A 163 17.50 -4.25 -8.82
CA ASP A 163 17.96 -3.10 -9.61
C ASP A 163 18.98 -2.27 -8.82
N PRO A 164 20.29 -2.43 -9.11
CA PRO A 164 21.36 -1.69 -8.44
C PRO A 164 21.25 -0.17 -8.56
N SER A 165 20.51 0.37 -9.55
CA SER A 165 20.36 1.82 -9.74
C SER A 165 19.52 2.51 -8.66
N LEU A 166 18.83 1.72 -7.82
CA LEU A 166 17.98 2.24 -6.74
C LEU A 166 18.77 2.73 -5.50
N ALA A 167 20.09 2.52 -5.46
CA ALA A 167 20.97 3.08 -4.44
C ALA A 167 22.32 3.47 -5.05
N PRO A 168 23.10 4.34 -4.39
CA PRO A 168 24.48 4.59 -4.78
C PRO A 168 25.33 3.30 -4.77
N GLU A 169 26.40 3.29 -5.55
CA GLU A 169 27.32 2.14 -5.62
C GLU A 169 27.80 1.70 -4.22
N GLY A 170 27.85 0.39 -3.99
CA GLY A 170 28.23 -0.22 -2.72
C GLY A 170 27.13 -0.23 -1.65
N ARG A 171 26.08 0.59 -1.79
CA ARG A 171 25.00 0.72 -0.79
C ARG A 171 23.83 -0.23 -1.05
N GLN A 172 23.03 -0.48 -0.02
CA GLN A 172 21.86 -1.36 -0.10
C GLN A 172 20.62 -0.72 0.50
N LEU A 173 19.48 -0.92 -0.14
CA LEU A 173 18.16 -0.58 0.39
C LEU A 173 17.40 -1.86 0.70
N ILE A 174 16.90 -1.98 1.93
CA ILE A 174 16.04 -3.08 2.37
C ILE A 174 14.69 -2.51 2.82
N PHE A 175 13.62 -3.17 2.42
CA PHE A 175 12.25 -2.91 2.87
C PHE A 175 11.72 -4.11 3.66
N PHE A 176 11.21 -3.88 4.86
CA PHE A 176 10.55 -4.88 5.69
C PHE A 176 9.10 -4.47 5.92
N GLY A 177 8.17 -5.20 5.30
CA GLY A 177 6.73 -5.02 5.48
C GLY A 177 6.13 -6.04 6.45
N THR A 178 5.30 -5.59 7.39
CA THR A 178 4.50 -6.44 8.29
C THR A 178 3.06 -5.97 8.30
N GLY A 179 2.12 -6.89 8.52
CA GLY A 179 0.75 -6.51 8.90
C GLY A 179 0.71 -5.87 10.29
N CYS A 180 -0.19 -4.91 10.47
CA CYS A 180 -0.50 -4.30 11.76
C CYS A 180 -1.99 -3.93 11.86
N PRO A 181 -2.55 -3.85 13.07
CA PRO A 181 -3.89 -3.28 13.27
C PRO A 181 -3.88 -1.74 13.08
N PRO A 182 -5.04 -1.11 12.88
CA PRO A 182 -5.15 0.35 12.81
C PRO A 182 -4.76 1.03 14.13
N LYS A 183 -4.41 2.32 14.05
CA LYS A 183 -4.27 3.26 15.17
C LYS A 183 -3.47 2.69 16.36
N GLN A 184 -2.15 2.59 16.19
CA GLN A 184 -1.25 2.07 17.21
C GLN A 184 -0.23 3.11 17.67
N ASP A 185 0.54 2.78 18.71
CA ASP A 185 1.77 3.50 19.04
C ASP A 185 2.86 3.20 18.02
N TRP A 186 2.95 4.02 16.98
CA TRP A 186 3.90 3.82 15.89
C TRP A 186 5.36 3.89 16.32
N LYS A 187 5.69 4.58 17.43
CA LYS A 187 7.07 4.60 17.95
C LYS A 187 7.43 3.25 18.52
N ALA A 188 6.54 2.65 19.32
CA ALA A 188 6.76 1.32 19.85
C ALA A 188 6.84 0.27 18.72
N TRP A 189 6.00 0.39 17.68
CA TRP A 189 6.07 -0.48 16.51
C TRP A 189 7.38 -0.30 15.71
N GLU A 190 7.90 0.92 15.59
CA GLU A 190 9.20 1.21 14.97
C GLU A 190 10.32 0.44 15.68
N GLU A 191 10.36 0.50 17.01
CA GLU A 191 11.34 -0.22 17.82
C GLU A 191 11.24 -1.74 17.62
N ILE A 192 10.02 -2.28 17.57
CA ILE A 192 9.77 -3.72 17.39
C ILE A 192 10.22 -4.20 16.00
N ILE A 193 9.88 -3.46 14.93
CA ILE A 193 10.27 -3.85 13.57
C ILE A 193 11.76 -3.68 13.34
N LEU A 194 12.40 -2.65 13.91
CA LEU A 194 13.86 -2.50 13.89
C LEU A 194 14.55 -3.63 14.66
N ARG A 195 14.04 -3.99 15.84
CA ARG A 195 14.56 -5.12 16.62
C ARG A 195 14.47 -6.40 15.80
N SER A 196 13.33 -6.65 15.16
CA SER A 196 13.12 -7.80 14.27
C SER A 196 14.06 -7.78 13.06
N PHE A 197 14.25 -6.61 12.43
CA PHE A 197 15.20 -6.41 11.35
C PHE A 197 16.63 -6.81 11.75
N TYR A 198 17.12 -6.37 12.91
CA TYR A 198 18.45 -6.74 13.40
C TYR A 198 18.57 -8.19 13.86
N LYS A 199 17.45 -8.88 14.13
CA LYS A 199 17.45 -10.32 14.38
C LYS A 199 17.67 -11.10 13.09
N VAL A 200 17.12 -10.61 11.98
CA VAL A 200 17.31 -11.18 10.64
C VAL A 200 18.69 -10.82 10.08
N TYR A 201 19.11 -9.56 10.24
CA TYR A 201 20.41 -9.04 9.76
C TYR A 201 21.25 -8.43 10.89
N PRO A 202 21.82 -9.25 11.80
CA PRO A 202 22.71 -8.76 12.85
C PRO A 202 23.89 -7.95 12.30
N GLN A 203 24.38 -8.32 11.12
CA GLN A 203 25.47 -7.68 10.41
C GLN A 203 25.15 -6.27 9.92
N ALA A 204 23.88 -5.81 9.94
CA ALA A 204 23.50 -4.45 9.57
C ALA A 204 23.82 -3.41 10.66
N ARG A 205 24.14 -3.85 11.88
CA ARG A 205 24.52 -2.97 12.98
C ARG A 205 25.77 -2.15 12.62
N GLY A 206 25.70 -0.84 12.86
CA GLY A 206 26.77 0.10 12.53
C GLY A 206 26.85 0.52 11.05
N LYS A 207 25.95 0.02 10.18
CA LYS A 207 25.94 0.31 8.74
C LYS A 207 24.69 1.05 8.26
N VAL A 208 23.72 1.28 9.15
CA VAL A 208 22.48 2.00 8.84
C VAL A 208 22.81 3.48 8.67
N LEU A 209 22.57 4.00 7.47
CA LEU A 209 22.66 5.43 7.17
C LEU A 209 21.41 6.16 7.68
N TRP A 210 20.26 5.58 7.40
CA TRP A 210 18.96 6.02 7.90
C TRP A 210 17.95 4.88 7.80
N HIS A 211 16.89 4.99 8.58
CA HIS A 211 15.68 4.21 8.39
C HIS A 211 14.47 5.14 8.40
N ARG A 212 13.37 4.66 7.81
CA ARG A 212 12.09 5.35 7.81
C ARG A 212 10.97 4.34 7.94
N LEU A 213 10.04 4.64 8.85
CA LEU A 213 8.80 3.92 8.96
C LEU A 213 7.71 4.59 8.12
N ASP A 214 7.08 3.80 7.26
CA ASP A 214 5.86 4.18 6.57
C ASP A 214 4.68 3.53 7.31
N THR A 215 3.85 4.37 7.93
CA THR A 215 2.69 3.96 8.72
C THR A 215 1.41 3.96 7.88
N PRO A 216 0.33 3.35 8.37
CA PRO A 216 -1.00 3.48 7.75
C PRO A 216 -1.43 4.92 7.49
N ASP A 217 -1.01 5.87 8.33
CA ASP A 217 -1.33 7.29 8.13
C ASP A 217 -0.75 7.83 6.82
N LEU A 218 0.42 7.33 6.39
CA LEU A 218 0.98 7.70 5.09
C LEU A 218 0.08 7.20 3.95
N VAL A 219 -0.37 5.94 4.02
CA VAL A 219 -1.29 5.38 3.02
C VAL A 219 -2.59 6.19 2.98
N ASN A 220 -3.09 6.58 4.15
CA ASN A 220 -4.29 7.39 4.27
C ASN A 220 -4.16 8.74 3.55
N THR A 221 -2.96 9.34 3.56
CA THR A 221 -2.74 10.66 2.92
C THR A 221 -2.94 10.66 1.41
N TYR A 222 -2.77 9.52 0.72
CA TYR A 222 -2.89 9.45 -0.74
C TYR A 222 -4.01 8.51 -1.22
N ALA A 223 -4.51 7.59 -0.37
CA ALA A 223 -5.60 6.67 -0.73
C ALA A 223 -6.94 7.00 -0.05
N GLY A 224 -6.97 7.74 1.07
CA GLY A 224 -8.20 8.09 1.79
C GLY A 224 -8.89 6.94 2.55
N GLU A 225 -8.38 5.71 2.43
CA GLU A 225 -8.98 4.46 2.94
C GLU A 225 -8.61 4.13 4.40
N GLU A 226 -8.59 5.10 5.32
CA GLU A 226 -8.10 4.89 6.70
C GLU A 226 -6.67 4.26 6.76
N GLY A 227 -5.91 4.34 5.67
CA GLY A 227 -4.58 3.75 5.54
C GLY A 227 -4.51 2.31 5.05
N ASN A 228 -5.62 1.73 4.57
CA ASN A 228 -5.66 0.35 4.12
C ASN A 228 -4.97 0.15 2.77
N ILE A 229 -4.43 -1.05 2.58
CA ILE A 229 -3.72 -1.46 1.34
C ILE A 229 -4.59 -2.39 0.49
N ILE A 230 -5.59 -3.02 1.12
CA ILE A 230 -6.56 -3.91 0.48
C ILE A 230 -7.94 -3.49 1.01
N GLY A 231 -8.84 -3.14 0.10
CA GLY A 231 -10.24 -2.84 0.40
C GLY A 231 -11.09 -4.06 0.71
#